data_AF-A0A0V0RAK3-F1
#
_entry.id   AF-A0A0V0RAK3-F1
#
_cell.length_a   1.000
_cell.length_b   1.000
_cell.length_c   1.000
_cell.angle_alpha   90.00
_cell.angle_beta   90.00
_cell.angle_gamma   90.00
#
_symmetry.space_group_name_H-M   'P 1'
#
loop_
_entity.id
_entity.type
_entity.pdbx_description
1 polymer ?
#
loop_
_entity_poly.entity_id
_entity_poly.type
_entity_poly.pdbx_seq_one_letter_code
_entity_poly.pdbx_strand_id
1 'polypeptide(L)'
;MYDQRVRDLLDFSIYLDISNEVKFAWKIQRDMAERGHSLESIKASIEARKPDFDAYIDPQKQYADAVIEVLPTQLIPGDNEGK
;
A
#
# COMPACT_ATOMS: atom_id res chain seq x y z
N MET A 1 8.97 -3.36 -11.35
CA MET A 1 8.19 -3.56 -12.60
C MET A 1 8.07 -5.05 -12.91
N TYR A 2 6.88 -5.53 -13.26
CA TYR A 2 6.60 -6.97 -13.43
C TYR A 2 7.30 -7.57 -14.67
N ASP A 3 7.12 -6.98 -15.85
CA ASP A 3 7.71 -7.48 -17.10
C ASP A 3 9.19 -7.09 -17.20
N GLN A 4 10.07 -8.08 -17.44
CA GLN A 4 11.51 -7.85 -17.60
C GLN A 4 11.81 -6.90 -18.77
N ARG A 5 11.12 -7.04 -19.90
CA ARG A 5 11.34 -6.22 -21.11
C ARG A 5 11.06 -4.75 -20.84
N VAL A 6 10.14 -4.47 -19.91
CA VAL A 6 9.85 -3.10 -19.48
C VAL A 6 10.92 -2.61 -18.50
N ARG A 7 11.39 -3.46 -17.57
CA ARG A 7 12.47 -3.11 -16.63
C ARG A 7 13.75 -2.71 -17.35
N ASP A 8 14.10 -3.40 -18.42
CA ASP A 8 15.32 -3.14 -19.19
C ASP A 8 15.31 -1.78 -19.91
N LEU A 9 14.15 -1.11 -19.99
CA LEU A 9 13.98 0.20 -20.62
C LEU A 9 13.95 1.36 -19.61
N LEU A 10 14.04 1.07 -18.32
CA LEU A 10 13.98 2.09 -17.27
C LEU A 10 15.39 2.52 -16.88
N ASP A 11 15.67 3.81 -16.97
CA ASP A 11 16.94 4.37 -16.47
C ASP A 11 16.97 4.47 -14.94
N PHE A 12 15.78 4.53 -14.31
CA PHE A 12 15.60 4.59 -12.86
C PHE A 12 14.18 4.15 -12.48
N SER A 13 14.02 3.56 -11.31
CA SER A 13 12.77 2.96 -10.86
C SER A 13 12.51 3.21 -9.37
N ILE A 14 11.24 3.48 -9.05
CA ILE A 14 10.79 3.80 -7.69
C ILE A 14 9.66 2.86 -7.30
N TYR A 15 9.70 2.33 -6.08
CA TYR A 15 8.62 1.59 -5.46
C TYR A 15 8.11 2.34 -4.22
N LEU A 16 6.82 2.64 -4.19
CA LEU A 16 6.17 3.23 -3.01
C LEU A 16 5.52 2.11 -2.21
N ASP A 17 6.14 1.75 -1.10
CA ASP A 17 5.61 0.76 -0.17
C ASP A 17 4.82 1.45 0.93
N ILE A 18 3.56 1.07 1.08
CA ILE A 18 2.69 1.63 2.11
C ILE A 18 2.20 0.46 2.93
N SER A 19 2.46 0.52 4.24
CA SER A 19 2.00 -0.47 5.21
C SER A 19 0.49 -0.66 5.17
N ASN A 20 0.03 -1.84 5.58
CA ASN A 20 -1.40 -2.16 5.58
C ASN A 20 -2.16 -1.28 6.56
N GLU A 21 -1.55 -0.91 7.69
CA GLU A 21 -2.12 -0.01 8.69
C GLU A 21 -2.37 1.38 8.10
N VAL A 22 -1.38 1.96 7.41
CA VAL A 22 -1.53 3.29 6.78
C VAL A 22 -2.53 3.22 5.62
N LYS A 23 -2.46 2.19 4.77
CA LYS A 23 -3.46 1.95 3.71
C LYS A 23 -4.88 1.87 4.29
N PHE A 24 -5.05 1.19 5.42
CA PHE A 24 -6.33 1.03 6.09
C PHE A 24 -6.84 2.36 6.63
N ALA A 25 -6.00 3.10 7.37
CA ALA A 25 -6.34 4.42 7.91
C ALA A 25 -6.80 5.38 6.81
N TRP A 26 -6.04 5.49 5.72
CA TRP A 26 -6.39 6.36 4.59
C TRP A 26 -7.67 5.91 3.88
N LYS A 27 -7.86 4.59 3.72
CA LYS A 27 -9.05 4.05 3.06
C LYS A 27 -10.31 4.28 3.91
N ILE A 28 -10.22 4.16 5.23
CA ILE A 28 -11.32 4.52 6.14
C ILE A 28 -11.65 5.99 6.00
N GLN A 29 -10.66 6.87 6.16
CA GLN A 29 -10.88 8.31 6.12
C GLN A 29 -11.53 8.73 4.80
N ARG A 30 -11.05 8.21 3.66
CA ARG A 30 -11.62 8.50 2.34
C ARG A 30 -13.00 7.89 2.12
N ASP A 31 -13.16 6.58 2.35
CA ASP A 31 -14.39 5.86 2.01
C ASP A 31 -15.54 6.14 3.01
N MET A 32 -15.24 6.49 4.27
CA MET A 32 -16.25 6.98 5.23
C MET A 32 -16.66 8.42 4.95
N ALA A 33 -15.72 9.29 4.55
CA ALA A 33 -16.04 10.69 4.25
C ALA A 33 -16.85 10.85 2.96
N GLU A 34 -16.62 10.02 1.94
CA GLU A 34 -17.19 10.22 0.61
C GLU A 34 -18.27 9.20 0.20
N ARG A 35 -18.29 7.98 0.76
CA ARG A 35 -19.03 6.84 0.15
C ARG A 35 -19.93 6.03 1.09
N GLY A 36 -19.94 6.33 2.39
CA GLY A 36 -20.85 5.67 3.34
C GLY A 36 -20.66 4.15 3.49
N HIS A 37 -19.48 3.63 3.14
CA HIS A 37 -19.19 2.20 3.31
C HIS A 37 -18.91 1.85 4.78
N SER A 38 -19.35 0.68 5.22
CA SER A 38 -19.04 0.17 6.56
C SER A 38 -17.57 -0.27 6.67
N LEU A 39 -17.02 -0.12 7.88
CA LEU A 39 -15.66 -0.57 8.23
C LEU A 39 -15.39 -2.03 7.84
N GLU A 40 -16.37 -2.91 7.99
CA GLU A 40 -16.26 -4.33 7.64
C GLU A 40 -16.11 -4.56 6.14
N SER A 41 -16.87 -3.83 5.31
CA SER A 41 -16.75 -3.90 3.86
C SER A 41 -15.37 -3.45 3.37
N ILE A 42 -14.81 -2.41 4.02
CA ILE A 42 -13.46 -1.91 3.74
C ILE A 42 -12.41 -2.96 4.08
N LYS A 43 -12.50 -3.60 5.26
CA LYS A 43 -11.58 -4.68 5.67
C LYS A 43 -11.66 -5.87 4.71
N ALA A 44 -12.86 -6.33 4.38
CA ALA A 44 -13.06 -7.44 3.46
C ALA A 44 -12.46 -7.16 2.07
N SER A 45 -12.57 -5.92 1.58
CA SER A 45 -12.00 -5.52 0.29
C SER A 45 -10.46 -5.49 0.28
N ILE A 46 -9.83 -5.21 1.42
CA ILE A 46 -8.37 -5.26 1.55
C ILE A 46 -7.90 -6.71 1.61
N GLU A 47 -8.51 -7.53 2.47
CA GLU A 47 -8.17 -8.94 2.60
C GLU A 47 -8.33 -9.70 1.27
N ALA A 48 -9.39 -9.41 0.51
CA ALA A 48 -9.59 -10.01 -0.80
C ALA A 48 -8.50 -9.66 -1.83
N ARG A 49 -7.83 -8.50 -1.70
CA ARG A 49 -6.77 -8.06 -2.63
C ARG A 49 -5.37 -8.46 -2.18
N LYS A 50 -5.20 -8.83 -0.90
CA LYS A 50 -3.91 -9.14 -0.31
C LYS A 50 -3.16 -10.28 -1.03
N PRO A 51 -3.80 -11.41 -1.41
CA PRO A 51 -3.10 -12.49 -2.11
C PRO A 51 -2.48 -12.06 -3.45
N ASP A 52 -3.23 -11.30 -4.26
CA ASP A 52 -2.74 -10.80 -5.54
C ASP A 52 -1.64 -9.73 -5.35
N PHE A 53 -1.78 -8.89 -4.32
CA PHE A 53 -0.75 -7.92 -3.98
C PHE A 53 0.57 -8.61 -3.61
N ASP A 54 0.50 -9.58 -2.69
CA ASP A 54 1.68 -10.31 -2.21
C ASP A 54 2.30 -11.17 -3.33
N ALA A 55 1.49 -11.69 -4.27
CA ALA A 55 1.98 -12.51 -5.39
C ALA A 55 2.57 -11.70 -6.56
N TYR A 56 2.00 -10.53 -6.88
CA TYR A 56 2.31 -9.84 -8.15
C TYR A 56 2.83 -8.41 -7.98
N ILE A 57 2.53 -7.75 -6.86
CA ILE A 57 2.88 -6.34 -6.65
C ILE A 57 4.10 -6.22 -5.74
N ASP A 58 4.07 -6.81 -4.54
CA ASP A 58 5.15 -6.71 -3.57
C ASP A 58 6.51 -7.23 -4.08
N PRO A 59 6.58 -8.34 -4.84
CA PRO A 59 7.85 -8.83 -5.37
C PRO A 59 8.55 -7.83 -6.30
N GLN A 60 7.82 -6.85 -6.88
CA GLN A 60 8.42 -5.86 -7.77
C GLN A 60 9.35 -4.89 -7.04
N LYS A 61 9.24 -4.76 -5.72
CA LYS A 61 10.11 -3.94 -4.85
C LYS A 61 11.58 -4.31 -4.98
N GLN A 62 11.88 -5.60 -5.21
CA GLN A 62 13.26 -6.09 -5.37
C GLN A 62 13.99 -5.52 -6.60
N TYR A 63 13.25 -4.92 -7.54
CA TYR A 63 13.80 -4.36 -8.77
C TYR A 63 13.83 -2.83 -8.77
N ALA A 64 13.48 -2.19 -7.65
CA ALA A 64 13.45 -0.74 -7.56
C ALA A 64 14.80 -0.17 -7.14
N ASP A 65 15.21 0.93 -7.77
CA ASP A 65 16.43 1.66 -7.38
C ASP A 65 16.21 2.44 -6.08
N ALA A 66 14.99 2.95 -5.88
CA ALA A 66 14.57 3.58 -4.63
C ALA A 66 13.24 3.02 -4.14
N VAL A 67 13.18 2.73 -2.83
CA VAL A 67 11.96 2.34 -2.14
C VAL A 67 11.64 3.38 -1.09
N ILE A 68 10.41 3.91 -1.12
CA ILE A 68 9.88 4.78 -0.08
C ILE A 68 8.87 3.94 0.71
N GLU A 69 9.17 3.68 1.97
CA GLU A 69 8.29 2.93 2.86
C GLU A 69 7.56 3.86 3.84
N VAL A 70 6.24 3.77 3.87
CA VAL A 70 5.37 4.57 4.74
C VAL A 70 4.80 3.67 5.83
N LEU A 71 5.32 3.85 7.03
CA LEU A 71 4.96 3.13 8.25
C LEU A 71 4.21 4.04 9.23
N PRO A 72 3.40 3.47 10.14
CA PRO A 72 2.83 4.24 11.25
C PRO A 72 3.93 4.90 12.09
N THR A 73 3.64 6.08 12.62
CA THR A 73 4.57 6.76 13.52
C THR A 73 4.77 5.96 14.80
N GLN A 74 6.01 5.91 15.28
CA GLN A 74 6.34 5.32 16.59
C GLN A 74 6.43 6.38 17.70
N LEU A 75 6.24 7.65 17.35
CA LEU A 75 6.35 8.78 18.29
C LEU A 75 5.13 8.90 19.20
N ILE A 76 3.96 8.47 18.72
CA ILE A 76 2.69 8.52 19.44
C ILE A 76 2.14 7.10 19.57
N PRO A 77 2.18 6.50 20.77
CA PRO A 77 1.67 5.14 20.97
C PRO A 77 0.18 5.04 20.63
N GLY A 78 -0.18 4.13 19.72
CA GLY A 78 -1.57 3.86 19.34
C GLY A 78 -2.14 4.79 18.27
N ASP A 79 -1.32 5.63 17.65
CA ASP A 79 -1.77 6.46 16.53
C ASP A 79 -1.99 5.63 15.26
N ASN A 80 -3.26 5.57 14.84
CA ASN A 80 -3.71 4.90 13.63
C ASN A 80 -4.32 5.90 12.62
N GLU A 81 -4.04 7.20 12.78
CA GLU A 81 -4.61 8.23 11.90
C GLU A 81 -3.91 8.31 10.54
N GLY A 82 -2.71 7.72 10.42
CA GLY A 82 -1.93 7.71 9.18
C GLY A 82 -1.46 9.11 8.76
N LYS A 83 -1.18 9.99 9.72
CA LYS A 83 -0.75 11.38 9.50
C LYS A 83 0.77 11.51 9.41
#